data_AF-A0A6N7GY93-F1
#
_entry.id   AF-A0A6N7GY93-F1
#
_cell.length_a   1.000
_cell.length_b   1.000
_cell.length_c   1.000
_cell.angle_alpha   90.00
_cell.angle_beta   90.00
_cell.angle_gamma   90.00
#
_symmetry.space_group_name_H-M   'P 1'
#
loop_
_entity.id
_entity.type
_entity.pdbx_description
1 polymer ?
#
loop_
_entity_poly.entity_id
_entity_poly.type
_entity_poly.pdbx_seq_one_letter_code
_entity_poly.pdbx_strand_id
1 'polypeptide(L)'
;MGDEVRATGDLDSAHDRRPLRRSPWGRRSPYGSGFRDGPGGDRTTYAALDLGTNNCRLLVARPTGDSFRVIDAFSRIIRLGEGISASGRISDAAITRAVDALGICRDKMKNRGVTRARLIATEACRTAVNGGEFRARITEEVGLDLEIIDRETEAELAATGCTPLLDPDADGVILFDIGGGSSELVRLGRSAPCRRGPPLPEIKAWASMPVGVVTLAERHGGHNVTRDVYEAMVTEVAGHLAPFVAGNDFPAVDRMHLLGTSGTVTTIAGVYLELKRYDRRRVDGCWMSDDQASMVVERLIEMSYEERVANPCIGSERADLVLAGCAILEAIRREFPCRRLRVADRGLREGMLVQMMRADGVWGRPPGFGGAHAP
;
A
#
# COMPACT_ATOMS: atom_id res chain seq x y z
N MET A 1 4.08 -34.48 62.22
CA MET A 1 3.87 -35.92 62.50
C MET A 1 4.22 -36.65 61.21
N GLY A 2 5.36 -37.36 61.18
CA GLY A 2 6.00 -37.80 59.93
C GLY A 2 7.00 -36.77 59.41
N ASP A 3 8.21 -36.79 59.98
CA ASP A 3 9.42 -36.12 59.51
C ASP A 3 10.49 -37.22 59.30
N GLU A 4 11.71 -36.85 58.87
CA GLU A 4 12.91 -37.71 58.69
C GLU A 4 13.04 -38.51 57.36
N VAL A 5 14.22 -38.66 56.72
CA VAL A 5 15.57 -38.12 57.03
C VAL A 5 16.47 -37.94 55.79
N ARG A 6 17.52 -37.12 56.00
CA ARG A 6 18.72 -36.82 55.17
C ARG A 6 19.36 -38.06 54.50
N ALA A 7 20.10 -37.99 53.39
CA ALA A 7 21.53 -37.60 53.31
C ALA A 7 22.12 -38.17 51.97
N THR A 8 23.30 -37.85 51.40
CA THR A 8 24.30 -36.74 51.40
C THR A 8 25.32 -37.06 50.28
N GLY A 9 25.95 -36.08 49.61
CA GLY A 9 27.15 -36.34 48.80
C GLY A 9 27.49 -35.34 47.69
N ASP A 10 28.31 -34.33 48.00
CA ASP A 10 29.21 -33.72 47.02
C ASP A 10 30.39 -34.66 46.73
N LEU A 11 30.88 -34.71 45.49
CA LEU A 11 32.30 -34.47 45.18
C LEU A 11 32.55 -34.38 43.68
N ASP A 12 33.43 -33.44 43.33
CA ASP A 12 33.80 -33.05 41.97
C ASP A 12 34.78 -34.05 41.33
N SER A 13 34.70 -34.25 40.01
CA SER A 13 35.78 -34.85 39.21
C SER A 13 35.60 -34.53 37.72
N ALA A 14 36.35 -33.52 37.26
CA ALA A 14 36.44 -33.17 35.85
C ALA A 14 37.23 -34.22 35.05
N HIS A 15 36.73 -34.60 33.86
CA HIS A 15 37.51 -34.45 32.63
C HIS A 15 36.68 -34.58 31.32
N ASP A 16 36.95 -33.64 30.42
CA ASP A 16 36.85 -33.72 28.95
C ASP A 16 35.53 -34.16 28.27
N ARG A 17 34.66 -33.18 27.99
CA ARG A 17 33.91 -33.12 26.70
C ARG A 17 33.83 -31.70 26.13
N ARG A 18 34.23 -31.61 24.84
CA ARG A 18 34.34 -30.43 23.96
C ARG A 18 33.13 -29.47 23.99
N PRO A 19 33.33 -28.16 23.71
CA PRO A 19 32.26 -27.17 23.73
C PRO A 19 31.17 -27.45 22.69
N LEU A 20 29.93 -27.55 23.15
CA LEU A 20 28.76 -27.70 22.28
C LEU A 20 28.53 -26.44 21.44
N ARG A 21 28.27 -26.66 20.15
CA ARG A 21 28.13 -25.61 19.12
C ARG A 21 27.05 -24.60 19.48
N ARG A 22 27.38 -23.31 19.33
CA ARG A 22 26.38 -22.23 19.23
C ARG A 22 25.39 -22.53 18.10
N SER A 23 24.10 -22.38 18.40
CA SER A 23 23.00 -22.55 17.44
C SER A 23 23.01 -21.41 16.40
N PRO A 24 22.98 -21.68 15.07
CA PRO A 24 23.26 -20.67 14.04
C PRO A 24 22.02 -19.89 13.54
N TRP A 25 20.90 -19.90 14.27
CA TRP A 25 19.62 -19.34 13.80
C TRP A 25 19.49 -17.82 14.04
N GLY A 26 20.40 -17.05 13.45
CA GLY A 26 20.18 -15.63 13.18
C GLY A 26 19.09 -15.46 12.11
N ARG A 27 18.06 -14.65 12.39
CA ARG A 27 16.89 -14.49 11.52
C ARG A 27 17.29 -13.93 10.14
N ARG A 28 17.15 -14.74 9.09
CA ARG A 28 17.27 -14.30 7.69
C ARG A 28 15.99 -13.58 7.25
N SER A 29 16.15 -12.49 6.49
CA SER A 29 15.08 -11.90 5.68
C SER A 29 14.55 -12.94 4.68
N PRO A 30 13.24 -12.97 4.34
CA PRO A 30 12.69 -13.89 3.34
C PRO A 30 13.19 -13.63 1.91
N TYR A 31 13.96 -12.56 1.68
CA TYR A 31 14.58 -12.23 0.40
C TYR A 31 16.07 -12.62 0.38
N GLY A 32 16.38 -13.84 -0.08
CA GLY A 32 17.74 -14.15 -0.52
C GLY A 32 18.17 -15.62 -0.53
N SER A 33 18.32 -16.17 -1.74
CA SER A 33 19.59 -16.75 -2.20
C SER A 33 19.59 -17.09 -3.70
N GLY A 34 20.68 -16.76 -4.42
CA GLY A 34 21.16 -17.65 -5.49
C GLY A 34 20.95 -17.25 -6.95
N PHE A 35 21.44 -16.08 -7.39
CA PHE A 35 21.89 -15.90 -8.78
C PHE A 35 23.21 -15.13 -8.81
N ARG A 36 24.15 -15.57 -9.65
CA ARG A 36 25.39 -14.85 -9.93
C ARG A 36 25.05 -13.60 -10.76
N ASP A 37 25.52 -12.44 -10.34
CA ASP A 37 25.48 -11.24 -11.19
C ASP A 37 26.38 -11.49 -12.41
N GLY A 38 25.82 -11.28 -13.61
CA GLY A 38 26.60 -11.26 -14.85
C GLY A 38 27.45 -9.98 -14.94
N PRO A 39 28.61 -10.01 -15.60
CA PRO A 39 29.49 -8.85 -15.69
C PRO A 39 28.91 -7.77 -16.61
N GLY A 40 29.13 -6.49 -16.27
CA GLY A 40 29.02 -5.39 -17.22
C GLY A 40 27.66 -4.68 -17.28
N GLY A 41 27.33 -3.91 -16.24
CA GLY A 41 26.27 -2.92 -16.28
C GLY A 41 26.05 -2.33 -14.89
N ASP A 42 26.27 -1.02 -14.72
CA ASP A 42 26.01 -0.36 -13.45
C ASP A 42 24.48 -0.19 -13.29
N ARG A 43 23.85 -1.12 -12.56
CA ARG A 43 22.39 -1.23 -12.52
C ARG A 43 21.83 -0.21 -11.56
N THR A 44 21.45 0.96 -12.10
CA THR A 44 20.71 2.02 -11.42
C THR A 44 19.72 1.43 -10.42
N THR A 45 19.86 1.82 -9.16
CA THR A 45 18.98 1.36 -8.08
C THR A 45 17.98 2.46 -7.80
N TYR A 46 16.70 2.11 -7.93
CA TYR A 46 15.57 3.04 -7.88
C TYR A 46 14.91 3.00 -6.52
N ALA A 47 14.45 4.15 -6.03
CA ALA A 47 13.60 4.26 -4.84
C ALA A 47 12.31 5.01 -5.11
N ALA A 48 11.20 4.47 -4.63
CA ALA A 48 9.90 5.10 -4.66
C ALA A 48 9.38 5.21 -3.21
N LEU A 49 9.31 6.44 -2.70
CA LEU A 49 8.81 6.75 -1.36
C LEU A 49 7.47 7.46 -1.45
N ASP A 50 6.52 6.99 -0.65
CA ASP A 50 5.16 7.49 -0.54
C ASP A 50 4.88 7.85 0.92
N LEU A 51 4.67 9.14 1.19
CA LEU A 51 4.25 9.68 2.47
C LEU A 51 2.74 10.02 2.43
N GLY A 52 1.93 8.99 2.68
CA GLY A 52 0.48 9.11 2.69
C GLY A 52 -0.10 9.49 4.05
N THR A 53 -1.39 9.86 4.05
CA THR A 53 -2.18 10.25 5.22
C THR A 53 -2.12 9.25 6.39
N ASN A 54 -1.97 7.96 6.13
CA ASN A 54 -1.92 6.92 7.17
C ASN A 54 -0.55 6.22 7.28
N ASN A 55 0.15 5.99 6.15
CA ASN A 55 1.38 5.20 6.10
C ASN A 55 2.51 5.96 5.40
N CYS A 56 3.73 5.83 5.93
CA CYS A 56 4.97 6.11 5.20
C CYS A 56 5.50 4.79 4.62
N ARG A 57 5.77 4.76 3.31
CA ARG A 57 6.16 3.55 2.58
C ARG A 57 7.32 3.82 1.64
N LEU A 58 8.22 2.85 1.51
CA LEU A 58 9.35 2.88 0.57
C LEU A 58 9.46 1.53 -0.15
N LEU A 59 9.71 1.57 -1.46
CA LEU A 59 10.26 0.44 -2.22
C LEU A 59 11.63 0.83 -2.77
N VAL A 60 12.58 -0.09 -2.71
CA VAL A 60 13.86 -0.02 -3.42
C VAL A 60 13.95 -1.16 -4.40
N ALA A 61 14.23 -0.88 -5.68
CA ALA A 61 14.18 -1.86 -6.76
C ALA A 61 15.34 -1.72 -7.75
N ARG A 62 15.60 -2.80 -8.50
CA ARG A 62 16.50 -2.82 -9.67
C ARG A 62 15.78 -3.43 -10.88
N PRO A 63 15.97 -2.91 -12.10
CA PRO A 63 15.44 -3.51 -13.32
C PRO A 63 15.83 -4.99 -13.48
N THR A 64 14.96 -5.82 -14.07
CA THR A 64 15.21 -7.24 -14.36
C THR A 64 14.38 -7.69 -15.55
N GLY A 65 15.00 -7.81 -16.73
CA GLY A 65 14.28 -8.07 -17.98
C GLY A 65 13.22 -6.99 -18.23
N ASP A 66 12.04 -7.39 -18.71
CA ASP A 66 10.88 -6.52 -18.94
C ASP A 66 10.10 -6.13 -17.65
N SER A 67 10.76 -6.19 -16.50
CA SER A 67 10.17 -5.84 -15.20
C SER A 67 11.25 -5.33 -14.24
N PHE A 68 10.96 -5.28 -12.95
CA PHE A 68 11.89 -4.94 -11.88
C PHE A 68 11.75 -5.89 -10.69
N ARG A 69 12.82 -5.98 -9.90
CA ARG A 69 12.85 -6.74 -8.64
C ARG A 69 13.01 -5.77 -7.48
N VAL A 70 12.06 -5.79 -6.56
CA VAL A 70 12.18 -5.14 -5.24
C VAL A 70 13.29 -5.84 -4.46
N ILE A 71 14.25 -5.07 -3.93
CA ILE A 71 15.40 -5.54 -3.15
C ILE A 71 15.39 -5.04 -1.69
N ASP A 72 14.61 -4.01 -1.40
CA ASP A 72 14.29 -3.58 -0.03
C ASP A 72 12.91 -2.91 0.00
N ALA A 73 12.27 -2.92 1.16
CA ALA A 73 10.99 -2.27 1.39
C ALA A 73 10.89 -1.78 2.83
N PHE A 74 10.01 -0.80 3.04
CA PHE A 74 9.61 -0.32 4.36
C PHE A 74 8.14 0.13 4.29
N SER A 75 7.42 -0.06 5.40
CA SER A 75 6.08 0.46 5.62
C SER A 75 5.94 0.69 7.11
N ARG A 76 5.44 1.86 7.51
CA ARG A 76 5.09 2.17 8.89
C ARG A 76 3.83 3.02 8.93
N ILE A 77 2.93 2.70 9.85
CA ILE A 77 1.76 3.53 10.13
C ILE A 77 2.25 4.75 10.91
N ILE A 78 1.92 5.93 10.40
CA ILE A 78 2.32 7.22 10.98
C ILE A 78 1.13 8.13 11.27
N ARG A 79 -0.07 7.80 10.76
CA ARG A 79 -1.32 8.56 10.92
C ARG A 79 -1.12 10.07 10.74
N LEU A 80 -0.41 10.47 9.68
CA LEU A 80 -0.09 11.87 9.37
C LEU A 80 -1.34 12.77 9.29
N GLY A 81 -2.47 12.19 8.88
CA GLY A 81 -3.76 12.87 8.76
C GLY A 81 -4.58 13.04 10.02
N GLU A 82 -4.19 12.44 11.14
CA GLU A 82 -5.01 12.45 12.36
C GLU A 82 -5.26 13.89 12.85
N GLY A 83 -6.53 14.22 13.07
CA GLY A 83 -6.94 15.55 13.54
C GLY A 83 -6.80 16.68 12.52
N ILE A 84 -6.32 16.46 11.28
CA ILE A 84 -6.29 17.52 10.25
C ILE A 84 -7.71 18.01 9.95
N SER A 85 -8.69 17.09 9.87
CA SER A 85 -10.10 17.41 9.59
C SER A 85 -10.70 18.43 10.57
N ALA A 86 -10.21 18.44 11.82
CA ALA A 86 -10.70 19.33 12.88
C ALA A 86 -9.80 20.56 13.14
N SER A 87 -8.48 20.42 12.94
CA SER A 87 -7.49 21.47 13.30
C SER A 87 -6.89 22.22 12.10
N GLY A 88 -7.05 21.68 10.88
CA GLY A 88 -6.36 22.16 9.68
C GLY A 88 -4.84 21.98 9.68
N ARG A 89 -4.25 21.28 10.67
CA ARG A 89 -2.79 21.18 10.85
C ARG A 89 -2.35 19.75 11.16
N ILE A 90 -1.16 19.37 10.69
CA ILE A 90 -0.46 18.15 11.10
C ILE A 90 0.03 18.35 12.55
N SER A 91 -0.24 17.39 13.43
CA SER A 91 0.18 17.42 14.84
C SER A 91 1.69 17.17 15.02
N ASP A 92 2.30 17.73 16.05
CA ASP A 92 3.74 17.53 16.34
C ASP A 92 4.09 16.04 16.57
N ALA A 93 3.14 15.26 17.13
CA ALA A 93 3.28 13.82 17.32
C ALA A 93 3.27 13.05 15.98
N ALA A 94 2.46 13.48 15.01
CA ALA A 94 2.47 12.95 13.66
C ALA A 94 3.74 13.36 12.88
N ILE A 95 4.18 14.63 13.02
CA ILE A 95 5.45 15.12 12.44
C ILE A 95 6.64 14.30 12.95
N THR A 96 6.74 14.09 14.26
CA THR A 96 7.83 13.30 14.88
C THR A 96 7.85 11.87 14.34
N ARG A 97 6.68 11.20 14.27
CA ARG A 97 6.56 9.86 13.68
C ARG A 97 6.89 9.82 12.18
N ALA A 98 6.69 10.92 11.45
CA ALA A 98 7.07 11.01 10.04
C ALA A 98 8.58 11.21 9.87
N VAL A 99 9.21 12.13 10.61
CA VAL A 99 10.66 12.36 10.63
C VAL A 99 11.41 11.04 10.88
N ASP A 100 11.05 10.33 11.95
CA ASP A 100 11.64 9.03 12.29
C ASP A 100 11.47 7.97 11.18
N ALA A 101 10.37 8.01 10.42
CA ALA A 101 10.09 7.03 9.36
C ALA A 101 10.93 7.33 8.12
N LEU A 102 11.03 8.62 7.79
CA LEU A 102 11.79 9.15 6.67
C LEU A 102 13.30 8.99 6.91
N GLY A 103 13.78 9.11 8.15
CA GLY A 103 15.14 8.76 8.54
C GLY A 103 15.50 7.30 8.23
N ILE A 104 14.64 6.35 8.60
CA ILE A 104 14.82 4.92 8.27
C ILE A 104 14.78 4.70 6.75
N CYS A 105 13.92 5.43 6.02
CA CYS A 105 13.85 5.35 4.56
C CYS A 105 15.12 5.84 3.88
N ARG A 106 15.65 7.01 4.28
CA ARG A 106 16.93 7.57 3.83
C ARG A 106 18.07 6.57 4.05
N ASP A 107 18.16 6.01 5.25
CA ASP A 107 19.26 5.11 5.60
C ASP A 107 19.15 3.80 4.79
N LYS A 108 17.94 3.29 4.54
CA LYS A 108 17.70 2.19 3.59
C LYS A 108 18.15 2.54 2.17
N MET A 109 17.78 3.72 1.66
CA MET A 109 18.17 4.17 0.31
C MET A 109 19.70 4.25 0.17
N LYS A 110 20.37 4.88 1.15
CA LYS A 110 21.84 4.97 1.23
C LYS A 110 22.49 3.58 1.26
N ASN A 111 22.03 2.70 2.14
CA ASN A 111 22.56 1.34 2.30
C ASN A 111 22.35 0.42 1.09
N ARG A 112 21.44 0.78 0.16
CA ARG A 112 21.19 0.04 -1.09
C ARG A 112 21.86 0.66 -2.32
N GLY A 113 22.53 1.80 -2.17
CA GLY A 113 23.14 2.53 -3.28
C GLY A 113 22.09 3.06 -4.26
N VAL A 114 21.00 3.62 -3.75
CA VAL A 114 19.98 4.27 -4.58
C VAL A 114 20.60 5.47 -5.30
N THR A 115 20.49 5.48 -6.63
CA THR A 115 21.01 6.53 -7.51
C THR A 115 19.90 7.30 -8.24
N ARG A 116 18.66 6.78 -8.25
CA ARG A 116 17.48 7.46 -8.78
C ARG A 116 16.32 7.31 -7.79
N ALA A 117 15.65 8.40 -7.45
CA ALA A 117 14.52 8.35 -6.52
C ALA A 117 13.42 9.33 -6.92
N ARG A 118 12.17 8.99 -6.55
CA ARG A 118 11.04 9.93 -6.45
C ARG A 118 10.41 9.74 -5.08
N LEU A 119 10.23 10.84 -4.36
CA LEU A 119 9.75 10.88 -2.99
C LEU A 119 8.54 11.81 -2.95
N ILE A 120 7.36 11.26 -2.74
CA ILE A 120 6.10 12.01 -2.79
C ILE A 120 5.45 12.12 -1.42
N ALA A 121 4.66 13.17 -1.24
CA ALA A 121 3.67 13.31 -0.18
C ALA A 121 2.29 13.62 -0.79
N THR A 122 1.23 13.11 -0.16
CA THR A 122 -0.13 13.17 -0.72
C THR A 122 -1.08 14.00 0.16
N GLU A 123 -2.36 13.62 0.24
CA GLU A 123 -3.49 14.42 0.73
C GLU A 123 -3.24 15.11 2.09
N ALA A 124 -2.61 14.46 3.07
CA ALA A 124 -2.34 15.07 4.37
C ALA A 124 -1.43 16.32 4.28
N CYS A 125 -0.37 16.27 3.48
CA CYS A 125 0.54 17.40 3.29
C CYS A 125 -0.04 18.48 2.39
N ARG A 126 -0.92 18.10 1.47
CA ARG A 126 -1.63 19.01 0.56
C ARG A 126 -2.73 19.82 1.26
N THR A 127 -3.43 19.21 2.22
CA THR A 127 -4.60 19.81 2.88
C THR A 127 -4.27 20.52 4.20
N ALA A 128 -3.13 20.20 4.85
CA ALA A 128 -2.70 20.89 6.07
C ALA A 128 -2.10 22.29 5.81
N VAL A 129 -2.51 23.27 6.60
CA VAL A 129 -1.99 24.65 6.59
C VAL A 129 -0.47 24.69 6.85
N ASN A 130 0.05 23.77 7.66
CA ASN A 130 1.49 23.61 7.93
C ASN A 130 2.20 22.57 7.05
N GLY A 131 1.60 22.12 5.96
CA GLY A 131 2.25 21.15 5.05
C GLY A 131 3.59 21.64 4.48
N GLY A 132 3.70 22.94 4.19
CA GLY A 132 4.94 23.58 3.75
C GLY A 132 6.02 23.65 4.83
N GLU A 133 5.65 24.03 6.06
CA GLU A 133 6.53 24.05 7.25
C GLU A 133 7.07 22.64 7.52
N PHE A 134 6.18 21.65 7.48
CA PHE A 134 6.51 20.24 7.65
C PHE A 134 7.51 19.74 6.59
N ARG A 135 7.29 20.04 5.30
CA ARG A 135 8.23 19.66 4.23
C ARG A 135 9.61 20.28 4.45
N ALA A 136 9.68 21.58 4.76
CA ALA A 136 10.95 22.25 5.01
C ALA A 136 11.74 21.57 6.14
N ARG A 137 11.03 21.19 7.21
CA ARG A 137 11.58 20.44 8.35
C ARG A 137 12.09 19.04 7.97
N ILE A 138 11.41 18.32 7.08
CA ILE A 138 11.93 17.04 6.54
C ILE A 138 13.22 17.26 5.73
N THR A 139 13.28 18.31 4.92
CA THR A 139 14.49 18.66 4.15
C THR A 139 15.66 18.97 5.08
N GLU A 140 15.44 19.71 6.16
CA GLU A 140 16.45 20.11 7.14
C GLU A 140 16.92 18.94 8.03
N GLU A 141 16.00 18.24 8.71
CA GLU A 141 16.35 17.20 9.68
C GLU A 141 16.74 15.87 9.04
N VAL A 142 16.09 15.51 7.92
CA VAL A 142 16.28 14.20 7.27
C VAL A 142 17.20 14.30 6.05
N GLY A 143 17.17 15.42 5.31
CA GLY A 143 17.87 15.55 4.03
C GLY A 143 17.13 14.89 2.86
N LEU A 144 15.79 14.81 2.94
CA LEU A 144 14.92 14.35 1.86
C LEU A 144 14.03 15.50 1.38
N ASP A 145 14.01 15.75 0.08
CA ASP A 145 13.04 16.66 -0.53
C ASP A 145 11.80 15.87 -0.97
N LEU A 146 10.61 16.37 -0.63
CA LEU A 146 9.33 15.69 -0.88
C LEU A 146 8.46 16.47 -1.87
N GLU A 147 8.14 15.84 -2.98
CA GLU A 147 7.21 16.34 -3.98
C GLU A 147 5.77 16.20 -3.46
N ILE A 148 5.05 17.30 -3.24
CA ILE A 148 3.60 17.24 -3.03
C ILE A 148 2.97 17.13 -4.41
N ILE A 149 2.48 15.94 -4.75
CA ILE A 149 1.81 15.70 -6.05
C ILE A 149 0.33 16.09 -5.99
N ASP A 150 -0.33 16.13 -7.14
CA ASP A 150 -1.78 16.29 -7.25
C ASP A 150 -2.50 14.93 -7.35
N ARG A 151 -3.83 14.99 -7.28
CA ARG A 151 -4.72 13.82 -7.29
C ARG A 151 -4.76 13.12 -8.65
N GLU A 152 -4.49 13.83 -9.75
CA GLU A 152 -4.35 13.26 -11.09
C GLU A 152 -3.10 12.38 -11.14
N THR A 153 -1.96 12.90 -10.69
CA THR A 153 -0.70 12.16 -10.58
C THR A 153 -0.83 10.93 -9.66
N GLU A 154 -1.57 11.04 -8.54
CA GLU A 154 -1.88 9.87 -7.68
C GLU A 154 -2.65 8.78 -8.43
N ALA A 155 -3.71 9.16 -9.16
CA ALA A 155 -4.51 8.26 -9.99
C ALA A 155 -3.68 7.61 -11.13
N GLU A 156 -2.85 8.38 -11.84
CA GLU A 156 -1.97 7.86 -12.90
C GLU A 156 -0.91 6.88 -12.35
N LEU A 157 -0.32 7.19 -11.21
CA LEU A 157 0.66 6.33 -10.54
C LEU A 157 0.02 5.05 -10.01
N ALA A 158 -1.17 5.14 -9.42
CA ALA A 158 -1.97 3.97 -9.03
C ALA A 158 -2.24 3.07 -10.25
N ALA A 159 -2.73 3.66 -11.35
CA ALA A 159 -3.02 2.96 -12.61
C ALA A 159 -1.78 2.27 -13.18
N THR A 160 -0.66 2.98 -13.26
CA THR A 160 0.62 2.47 -13.79
C THR A 160 1.18 1.33 -12.94
N GLY A 161 1.09 1.43 -11.61
CA GLY A 161 1.52 0.35 -10.72
C GLY A 161 0.63 -0.89 -10.76
N CYS A 162 -0.67 -0.69 -11.00
CA CYS A 162 -1.66 -1.76 -11.06
C CYS A 162 -1.78 -2.43 -12.44
N THR A 163 -1.25 -1.83 -13.52
CA THR A 163 -1.52 -2.29 -14.89
C THR A 163 -1.23 -3.78 -15.15
N PRO A 164 -0.18 -4.40 -14.57
CA PRO A 164 0.07 -5.85 -14.73
C PRO A 164 -0.95 -6.78 -14.07
N LEU A 165 -1.99 -6.24 -13.42
CA LEU A 165 -3.09 -6.98 -12.78
C LEU A 165 -4.45 -6.77 -13.47
N LEU A 166 -4.54 -6.08 -14.61
CA LEU A 166 -5.76 -6.13 -15.41
C LEU A 166 -5.99 -7.56 -15.95
N ASP A 167 -7.25 -7.95 -16.04
CA ASP A 167 -7.66 -9.11 -16.81
C ASP A 167 -7.57 -8.77 -18.32
N PRO A 168 -6.77 -9.48 -19.13
CA PRO A 168 -6.63 -9.19 -20.56
C PRO A 168 -7.93 -9.40 -21.36
N ASP A 169 -8.87 -10.19 -20.84
CA ASP A 169 -10.14 -10.50 -21.50
C ASP A 169 -11.25 -9.49 -21.16
N ALA A 170 -11.05 -8.61 -20.16
CA ALA A 170 -12.00 -7.58 -19.76
C ALA A 170 -12.03 -6.40 -20.75
N ASP A 171 -13.17 -5.69 -20.81
CA ASP A 171 -13.37 -4.49 -21.63
C ASP A 171 -13.09 -3.19 -20.86
N GLY A 172 -13.21 -3.24 -19.54
CA GLY A 172 -12.89 -2.14 -18.66
C GLY A 172 -12.63 -2.60 -17.23
N VAL A 173 -11.91 -1.77 -16.48
CA VAL A 173 -11.60 -2.02 -15.07
C VAL A 173 -11.85 -0.75 -14.29
N ILE A 174 -12.57 -0.86 -13.17
CA ILE A 174 -12.62 0.20 -12.18
C ILE A 174 -11.50 -0.08 -11.18
N LEU A 175 -10.40 0.63 -11.35
CA LEU A 175 -9.34 0.70 -10.35
C LEU A 175 -9.75 1.68 -9.26
N PHE A 176 -9.44 1.35 -8.01
CA PHE A 176 -9.54 2.29 -6.90
C PHE A 176 -8.40 2.14 -5.88
N ASP A 177 -7.87 3.26 -5.41
CA ASP A 177 -6.97 3.32 -4.26
C ASP A 177 -7.74 3.89 -3.07
N ILE A 178 -7.90 3.09 -2.00
CA ILE A 178 -8.54 3.55 -0.77
C ILE A 178 -7.45 4.09 0.16
N GLY A 179 -7.23 5.39 0.05
CA GLY A 179 -6.27 6.14 0.84
C GLY A 179 -6.74 6.43 2.27
N GLY A 180 -5.93 7.21 2.99
CA GLY A 180 -6.28 7.68 4.33
C GLY A 180 -7.13 8.94 4.31
N GLY A 181 -6.83 9.89 3.42
CA GLY A 181 -7.51 11.18 3.34
C GLY A 181 -8.50 11.29 2.17
N SER A 182 -8.07 10.79 1.01
CA SER A 182 -8.85 10.67 -0.23
C SER A 182 -8.98 9.20 -0.65
N SER A 183 -9.80 8.96 -1.67
CA SER A 183 -9.83 7.70 -2.42
C SER A 183 -9.97 7.98 -3.91
N GLU A 184 -9.02 7.48 -4.70
CA GLU A 184 -8.95 7.70 -6.14
C GLU A 184 -9.70 6.59 -6.87
N LEU A 185 -10.50 6.94 -7.88
CA LEU A 185 -11.11 6.02 -8.83
C LEU A 185 -10.57 6.28 -10.23
N VAL A 186 -10.29 5.20 -10.97
CA VAL A 186 -9.79 5.28 -12.34
C VAL A 186 -10.53 4.26 -13.20
N ARG A 187 -11.23 4.74 -14.23
CA ARG A 187 -11.80 3.91 -15.29
C ARG A 187 -10.69 3.61 -16.29
N LEU A 188 -10.26 2.36 -16.34
CA LEU A 188 -9.29 1.85 -17.29
C LEU A 188 -9.99 1.14 -18.45
N GLY A 189 -9.48 1.33 -19.66
CA GLY A 189 -9.79 0.51 -20.83
C GLY A 189 -8.83 -0.68 -20.96
N ARG A 190 -8.72 -1.21 -22.19
CA ARG A 190 -7.88 -2.38 -22.48
C ARG A 190 -6.42 -1.96 -22.61
N SER A 191 -5.61 -2.34 -21.63
CA SER A 191 -4.17 -2.07 -21.66
C SER A 191 -3.47 -2.99 -22.67
N ALA A 192 -2.92 -2.41 -23.75
CA ALA A 192 -2.25 -3.15 -24.80
C ALA A 192 -1.00 -3.89 -24.27
N PRO A 193 -0.75 -5.16 -24.67
CA PRO A 193 0.43 -5.90 -24.24
C PRO A 193 1.73 -5.19 -24.66
N CYS A 194 2.57 -4.85 -23.68
CA CYS A 194 3.88 -4.24 -23.94
C CYS A 194 4.97 -5.33 -23.97
N ARG A 195 5.76 -5.39 -25.05
CA ARG A 195 6.93 -6.29 -25.16
C ARG A 195 8.21 -5.70 -24.52
N ARG A 196 8.08 -4.58 -23.80
CA ARG A 196 9.18 -3.73 -23.32
C ARG A 196 8.77 -3.00 -22.04
N GLY A 197 8.85 -3.72 -20.92
CA GLY A 197 8.41 -3.23 -19.60
C GLY A 197 6.93 -3.48 -19.29
N PRO A 198 6.47 -3.21 -18.05
CA PRO A 198 5.08 -3.35 -17.63
C PRO A 198 4.10 -2.57 -18.54
N PRO A 199 2.91 -3.10 -18.88
CA PRO A 199 1.96 -2.39 -19.74
C PRO A 199 1.61 -0.99 -19.20
N LEU A 200 1.31 -0.05 -20.09
CA LEU A 200 0.84 1.27 -19.70
C LEU A 200 -0.70 1.25 -19.59
N PRO A 201 -1.27 1.96 -18.62
CA PRO A 201 -2.72 2.01 -18.44
C PRO A 201 -3.38 2.83 -19.54
N GLU A 202 -4.49 2.34 -20.07
CA GLU A 202 -5.38 3.15 -20.92
C GLU A 202 -6.41 3.86 -20.03
N ILE A 203 -6.05 5.00 -19.44
CA ILE A 203 -6.96 5.79 -18.59
C ILE A 203 -8.05 6.42 -19.47
N LYS A 204 -9.32 6.14 -19.16
CA LYS A 204 -10.49 6.72 -19.83
C LYS A 204 -11.10 7.87 -19.05
N ALA A 205 -11.07 7.78 -17.72
CA ALA A 205 -11.50 8.81 -16.79
C ALA A 205 -10.92 8.53 -15.41
N TRP A 206 -10.83 9.56 -14.58
CA TRP A 206 -10.46 9.44 -13.17
C TRP A 206 -11.28 10.41 -12.31
N ALA A 207 -11.33 10.14 -11.01
CA ALA A 207 -11.82 11.04 -9.98
C ALA A 207 -11.05 10.80 -8.68
N SER A 208 -11.02 11.79 -7.79
CA SER A 208 -10.54 11.63 -6.42
C SER A 208 -11.63 12.12 -5.47
N MET A 209 -12.15 11.20 -4.67
CA MET A 209 -13.15 11.51 -3.66
C MET A 209 -12.44 12.06 -2.41
N PRO A 210 -12.92 13.16 -1.79
CA PRO A 210 -12.32 13.76 -0.60
C PRO A 210 -12.66 12.96 0.69
N VAL A 211 -12.63 11.63 0.59
CA VAL A 211 -12.95 10.68 1.64
C VAL A 211 -11.99 9.50 1.57
N GLY A 212 -11.36 9.20 2.69
CA GLY A 212 -10.49 8.04 2.89
C GLY A 212 -10.73 7.45 4.27
N VAL A 213 -10.04 6.36 4.62
CA VAL A 213 -10.39 5.61 5.84
C VAL A 213 -10.21 6.40 7.13
N VAL A 214 -9.29 7.38 7.17
CA VAL A 214 -9.07 8.23 8.35
C VAL A 214 -10.16 9.30 8.44
N THR A 215 -10.40 10.05 7.36
CA THR A 215 -11.37 11.15 7.37
C THR A 215 -12.81 10.67 7.56
N LEU A 216 -13.15 9.47 7.06
CA LEU A 216 -14.47 8.85 7.28
C LEU A 216 -14.64 8.31 8.71
N ALA A 217 -13.60 7.64 9.27
CA ALA A 217 -13.63 7.15 10.65
C ALA A 217 -13.60 8.30 11.69
N GLU A 218 -12.98 9.43 11.38
CA GLU A 218 -13.04 10.64 12.22
C GLU A 218 -14.45 11.25 12.28
N ARG A 219 -15.22 11.18 11.18
CA ARG A 219 -16.60 11.71 11.12
C ARG A 219 -17.63 10.82 11.79
N HIS A 220 -17.54 9.50 11.58
CA HIS A 220 -18.55 8.53 12.02
C HIS A 220 -18.16 7.69 13.24
N GLY A 221 -16.88 7.76 13.65
CA GLY A 221 -16.29 6.85 14.63
C GLY A 221 -15.77 5.55 14.01
N GLY A 222 -14.86 4.90 14.72
CA GLY A 222 -14.17 3.68 14.24
C GLY A 222 -14.21 2.47 15.20
N HIS A 223 -14.41 2.70 16.50
CA HIS A 223 -14.41 1.63 17.49
C HIS A 223 -15.75 0.89 17.51
N ASN A 224 -16.84 1.63 17.77
CA ASN A 224 -18.21 1.11 17.91
C ASN A 224 -19.04 1.51 16.69
N VAL A 225 -18.87 0.80 15.58
CA VAL A 225 -19.64 1.02 14.35
C VAL A 225 -20.83 0.06 14.33
N THR A 226 -22.04 0.60 14.48
CA THR A 226 -23.28 -0.19 14.29
C THR A 226 -23.60 -0.33 12.80
N ARG A 227 -24.55 -1.20 12.43
CA ARG A 227 -24.99 -1.32 11.03
C ARG A 227 -25.54 0.00 10.47
N ASP A 228 -26.27 0.77 11.27
CA ASP A 228 -26.79 2.09 10.86
C ASP A 228 -25.66 3.10 10.59
N VAL A 229 -24.61 3.11 11.43
CA VAL A 229 -23.42 3.94 11.21
C VAL A 229 -22.65 3.47 9.98
N TYR A 230 -22.52 2.16 9.77
CA TYR A 230 -21.89 1.61 8.58
C TYR A 230 -22.64 1.99 7.29
N GLU A 231 -23.96 1.86 7.25
CA GLU A 231 -24.77 2.27 6.10
C GLU A 231 -24.79 3.79 5.89
N ALA A 232 -24.66 4.59 6.96
CA ALA A 232 -24.45 6.03 6.86
C ALA A 232 -23.09 6.36 6.21
N MET A 233 -22.00 5.66 6.58
CA MET A 233 -20.70 5.77 5.92
C MET A 233 -20.80 5.40 4.42
N VAL A 234 -21.48 4.30 4.07
CA VAL A 234 -21.67 3.87 2.67
C VAL A 234 -22.45 4.92 1.88
N THR A 235 -23.52 5.48 2.46
CA THR A 235 -24.36 6.51 1.85
C THR A 235 -23.58 7.80 1.59
N GLU A 236 -22.73 8.23 2.52
CA GLU A 236 -21.85 9.39 2.35
C GLU A 236 -20.87 9.19 1.17
N VAL A 237 -20.23 8.02 1.10
CA VAL A 237 -19.29 7.73 0.01
C VAL A 237 -20.01 7.62 -1.34
N ALA A 238 -21.20 7.02 -1.39
CA ALA A 238 -22.02 6.98 -2.60
C ALA A 238 -22.34 8.39 -3.13
N GLY A 239 -22.61 9.36 -2.24
CA GLY A 239 -22.78 10.77 -2.61
C GLY A 239 -21.55 11.40 -3.27
N HIS A 240 -20.34 11.02 -2.85
CA HIS A 240 -19.08 11.45 -3.50
C HIS A 240 -18.81 10.72 -4.82
N LEU A 241 -19.33 9.50 -4.99
CA LEU A 241 -19.13 8.66 -6.16
C LEU A 241 -20.10 8.99 -7.31
N ALA A 242 -21.33 9.39 -7.00
CA ALA A 242 -22.39 9.66 -7.96
C ALA A 242 -22.00 10.61 -9.13
N PRO A 243 -21.22 11.70 -8.95
CA PRO A 243 -20.80 12.54 -10.06
C PRO A 243 -19.88 11.83 -11.07
N PHE A 244 -19.02 10.91 -10.60
CA PHE A 244 -18.15 10.11 -11.47
C PHE A 244 -18.96 9.08 -12.26
N VAL A 245 -19.94 8.44 -11.62
CA VAL A 245 -20.85 7.47 -12.26
C VAL A 245 -21.72 8.18 -13.31
N ALA A 246 -22.36 9.30 -12.97
CA ALA A 246 -23.24 10.04 -13.88
C ALA A 246 -22.50 10.71 -15.05
N GLY A 247 -21.20 11.02 -14.89
CA GLY A 247 -20.38 11.69 -15.90
C GLY A 247 -19.67 10.75 -16.88
N ASN A 248 -19.84 9.42 -16.78
CA ASN A 248 -19.06 8.46 -17.57
C ASN A 248 -19.90 7.29 -18.10
N ASP A 249 -19.62 6.88 -19.34
CA ASP A 249 -20.14 5.62 -19.89
C ASP A 249 -19.31 4.43 -19.40
N PHE A 250 -19.96 3.32 -19.02
CA PHE A 250 -19.31 2.08 -18.62
C PHE A 250 -19.66 0.93 -19.57
N PRO A 251 -18.72 0.03 -19.90
CA PRO A 251 -19.04 -1.26 -20.53
C PRO A 251 -20.06 -2.06 -19.71
N ALA A 252 -20.66 -3.07 -20.34
CA ALA A 252 -21.50 -4.03 -19.62
C ALA A 252 -20.72 -4.65 -18.44
N VAL A 253 -21.36 -4.70 -17.27
CA VAL A 253 -20.72 -5.03 -15.97
C VAL A 253 -20.12 -6.44 -15.94
N ASP A 254 -20.66 -7.37 -16.73
CA ASP A 254 -20.14 -8.72 -16.91
C ASP A 254 -18.79 -8.77 -17.67
N ARG A 255 -18.49 -7.73 -18.47
CA ARG A 255 -17.22 -7.53 -19.17
C ARG A 255 -16.25 -6.64 -18.39
N MET A 256 -16.58 -6.25 -17.16
CA MET A 256 -15.72 -5.47 -16.27
C MET A 256 -15.24 -6.29 -15.06
N HIS A 257 -14.22 -5.77 -14.39
CA HIS A 257 -13.90 -6.19 -13.02
C HIS A 257 -13.46 -5.00 -12.17
N LEU A 258 -13.52 -5.20 -10.86
CA LEU A 258 -12.94 -4.27 -9.88
C LEU A 258 -11.47 -4.60 -9.66
N LEU A 259 -10.64 -3.58 -9.44
CA LEU A 259 -9.24 -3.71 -9.07
C LEU A 259 -8.94 -2.75 -7.91
N GLY A 260 -8.95 -3.26 -6.68
CA GLY A 260 -8.65 -2.44 -5.52
C GLY A 260 -7.16 -2.45 -5.17
N THR A 261 -6.62 -1.33 -4.70
CA THR A 261 -5.29 -1.27 -4.07
C THR A 261 -5.28 -0.63 -2.67
N SER A 262 -4.10 -0.65 -2.04
CA SER A 262 -3.79 -0.10 -0.72
C SER A 262 -4.39 -0.88 0.47
N GLY A 263 -4.36 -0.25 1.65
CA GLY A 263 -4.46 -0.91 2.95
C GLY A 263 -5.76 -1.67 3.19
N THR A 264 -6.88 -1.11 2.75
CA THR A 264 -8.23 -1.67 2.96
C THR A 264 -8.37 -3.05 2.30
N VAL A 265 -8.24 -3.11 0.99
CA VAL A 265 -8.45 -4.35 0.21
C VAL A 265 -7.39 -5.41 0.48
N THR A 266 -6.14 -5.02 0.77
CA THR A 266 -5.10 -5.97 1.18
C THR A 266 -5.36 -6.56 2.57
N THR A 267 -6.03 -5.81 3.46
CA THR A 267 -6.51 -6.31 4.76
C THR A 267 -7.70 -7.27 4.56
N ILE A 268 -8.69 -6.88 3.74
CA ILE A 268 -9.84 -7.73 3.38
C ILE A 268 -9.38 -9.06 2.76
N ALA A 269 -8.43 -9.03 1.81
CA ALA A 269 -7.84 -10.24 1.25
C ALA A 269 -7.08 -11.08 2.29
N GLY A 270 -6.36 -10.44 3.23
CA GLY A 270 -5.68 -11.14 4.32
C GLY A 270 -6.66 -11.88 5.25
N VAL A 271 -7.82 -11.28 5.52
CA VAL A 271 -8.92 -11.85 6.30
C VAL A 271 -9.64 -12.95 5.51
N TYR A 272 -9.94 -12.73 4.22
CA TYR A 272 -10.49 -13.73 3.29
C TYR A 272 -9.63 -15.00 3.21
N LEU A 273 -8.32 -14.84 3.06
CA LEU A 273 -7.35 -15.93 2.92
C LEU A 273 -6.93 -16.57 4.26
N GLU A 274 -7.54 -16.12 5.36
CA GLU A 274 -7.33 -16.55 6.75
C GLU A 274 -5.84 -16.60 7.15
N LEU A 275 -5.11 -15.53 6.80
CA LEU A 275 -3.68 -15.48 7.00
C LEU A 275 -3.34 -15.28 8.48
N LYS A 276 -2.59 -16.23 9.07
CA LYS A 276 -1.99 -16.12 10.42
C LYS A 276 -0.98 -14.98 10.57
N ARG A 277 -0.57 -14.36 9.46
CA ARG A 277 0.24 -13.14 9.33
C ARG A 277 0.16 -12.67 7.89
N TYR A 278 0.25 -11.36 7.65
CA TYR A 278 0.26 -10.82 6.29
C TYR A 278 1.36 -11.45 5.41
N ASP A 279 0.98 -11.94 4.22
CA ASP A 279 1.90 -12.44 3.19
C ASP A 279 1.48 -11.90 1.82
N ARG A 280 2.18 -10.84 1.38
CA ARG A 280 2.03 -10.20 0.07
C ARG A 280 1.89 -11.18 -1.10
N ARG A 281 2.62 -12.31 -1.07
CA ARG A 281 2.65 -13.27 -2.18
C ARG A 281 1.34 -14.05 -2.35
N ARG A 282 0.48 -14.06 -1.32
CA ARG A 282 -0.87 -14.62 -1.36
C ARG A 282 -1.94 -13.56 -1.64
N VAL A 283 -1.68 -12.30 -1.24
CA VAL A 283 -2.62 -11.17 -1.35
C VAL A 283 -2.56 -10.50 -2.72
N ASP A 284 -1.36 -10.24 -3.25
CA ASP A 284 -1.16 -9.47 -4.49
C ASP A 284 -1.60 -10.27 -5.72
N GLY A 285 -2.56 -9.72 -6.47
CA GLY A 285 -3.20 -10.36 -7.61
C GLY A 285 -4.32 -11.35 -7.25
N CYS A 286 -4.66 -11.51 -5.96
CA CYS A 286 -5.75 -12.37 -5.49
C CYS A 286 -7.10 -11.95 -6.08
N TRP A 287 -7.93 -12.94 -6.43
CA TRP A 287 -9.30 -12.74 -6.88
C TRP A 287 -10.30 -13.13 -5.79
N MET A 288 -11.39 -12.38 -5.71
CA MET A 288 -12.57 -12.66 -4.89
C MET A 288 -13.82 -12.52 -5.78
N SER A 289 -14.83 -13.37 -5.59
CA SER A 289 -16.17 -13.09 -6.09
C SER A 289 -16.82 -11.97 -5.29
N ASP A 290 -17.90 -11.40 -5.84
CA ASP A 290 -18.71 -10.43 -5.12
C ASP A 290 -19.23 -11.00 -3.77
N ASP A 291 -19.82 -12.21 -3.77
CA ASP A 291 -20.27 -12.89 -2.55
C ASP A 291 -19.16 -13.08 -1.51
N GLN A 292 -17.94 -13.39 -1.96
CA GLN A 292 -16.78 -13.57 -1.07
C GLN A 292 -16.34 -12.25 -0.44
N ALA A 293 -16.46 -11.13 -1.16
CA ALA A 293 -16.21 -9.80 -0.61
C ALA A 293 -17.30 -9.42 0.41
N SER A 294 -18.58 -9.64 0.09
CA SER A 294 -19.70 -9.41 1.02
C SER A 294 -19.54 -10.22 2.32
N MET A 295 -19.26 -11.52 2.22
CA MET A 295 -19.05 -12.41 3.37
C MET A 295 -17.93 -11.90 4.30
N VAL A 296 -16.86 -11.34 3.75
CA VAL A 296 -15.75 -10.80 4.54
C VAL A 296 -16.09 -9.47 5.18
N VAL A 297 -16.82 -8.60 4.47
CA VAL A 297 -17.33 -7.32 5.01
C VAL A 297 -18.30 -7.57 6.17
N GLU A 298 -19.29 -8.44 5.99
CA GLU A 298 -20.25 -8.81 7.04
C GLU A 298 -19.54 -9.39 8.27
N ARG A 299 -18.61 -10.33 8.09
CA ARG A 299 -17.78 -10.86 9.20
C ARG A 299 -16.98 -9.77 9.93
N LEU A 300 -16.56 -8.70 9.25
CA LEU A 300 -15.83 -7.58 9.89
C LEU A 300 -16.76 -6.63 10.65
N ILE A 301 -18.01 -6.49 10.20
CA ILE A 301 -19.08 -5.73 10.88
C ILE A 301 -19.51 -6.45 12.16
N GLU A 302 -19.62 -7.79 12.12
CA GLU A 302 -19.98 -8.62 13.27
C GLU A 302 -18.89 -8.66 14.36
N MET A 303 -17.60 -8.48 13.99
CA MET A 303 -16.50 -8.46 14.96
C MET A 303 -16.60 -7.29 15.96
N SER A 304 -16.24 -7.55 17.21
CA SER A 304 -15.95 -6.50 18.19
C SER A 304 -14.68 -5.71 17.81
N TYR A 305 -14.47 -4.55 18.43
CA TYR A 305 -13.22 -3.80 18.26
C TYR A 305 -12.01 -4.64 18.70
N GLU A 306 -12.11 -5.35 19.82
CA GLU A 306 -11.07 -6.22 20.37
C GLU A 306 -10.77 -7.41 19.46
N GLU A 307 -11.78 -7.98 18.80
CA GLU A 307 -11.60 -9.04 17.80
C GLU A 307 -10.90 -8.51 16.53
N ARG A 308 -11.24 -7.29 16.09
CA ARG A 308 -10.50 -6.60 15.02
C ARG A 308 -9.05 -6.33 15.42
N VAL A 309 -8.78 -5.90 16.66
CA VAL A 309 -7.42 -5.71 17.20
C VAL A 309 -6.63 -7.02 17.24
N ALA A 310 -7.28 -8.13 17.63
CA ALA A 310 -6.66 -9.45 17.72
C ALA A 310 -6.43 -10.13 16.36
N ASN A 311 -7.09 -9.66 15.29
CA ASN A 311 -6.97 -10.25 13.96
C ASN A 311 -5.55 -10.06 13.37
N PRO A 312 -4.85 -11.14 12.96
CA PRO A 312 -3.45 -11.07 12.50
C PRO A 312 -3.18 -10.24 11.22
N CYS A 313 -4.22 -9.84 10.48
CA CYS A 313 -4.11 -9.00 9.29
C CYS A 313 -4.55 -7.54 9.51
N ILE A 314 -5.27 -7.25 10.60
CA ILE A 314 -5.79 -5.91 10.93
C ILE A 314 -4.85 -5.25 11.95
N GLY A 315 -4.78 -5.83 13.17
CA GLY A 315 -4.00 -5.29 14.29
C GLY A 315 -4.58 -3.99 14.87
N SER A 316 -4.05 -3.58 16.02
CA SER A 316 -4.47 -2.36 16.73
C SER A 316 -4.35 -1.08 15.89
N GLU A 317 -3.34 -0.98 15.03
CA GLU A 317 -3.09 0.21 14.22
C GLU A 317 -4.11 0.43 13.08
N ARG A 318 -5.03 -0.51 12.83
CA ARG A 318 -6.08 -0.42 11.79
C ARG A 318 -7.48 -0.82 12.25
N ALA A 319 -7.66 -1.34 13.47
CA ALA A 319 -8.95 -1.88 13.94
C ALA A 319 -10.08 -0.83 13.98
N ASP A 320 -9.71 0.44 14.14
CA ASP A 320 -10.55 1.64 14.10
C ASP A 320 -10.84 2.16 12.67
N LEU A 321 -10.03 1.76 11.67
CA LEU A 321 -10.13 2.27 10.30
C LEU A 321 -10.73 1.26 9.31
N VAL A 322 -10.70 -0.04 9.63
CA VAL A 322 -11.04 -1.10 8.68
C VAL A 322 -12.50 -1.07 8.23
N LEU A 323 -13.45 -0.70 9.10
CA LEU A 323 -14.86 -0.61 8.72
C LEU A 323 -15.18 0.60 7.83
N ALA A 324 -14.55 1.75 8.07
CA ALA A 324 -14.61 2.89 7.15
C ALA A 324 -14.06 2.51 5.76
N GLY A 325 -12.96 1.74 5.71
CA GLY A 325 -12.47 1.15 4.47
C GLY A 325 -13.45 0.19 3.80
N CYS A 326 -14.11 -0.67 4.58
CA CYS A 326 -15.15 -1.56 4.06
C CYS A 326 -16.35 -0.79 3.51
N ALA A 327 -16.74 0.34 4.13
CA ALA A 327 -17.83 1.19 3.64
C ALA A 327 -17.48 1.86 2.29
N ILE A 328 -16.23 2.32 2.12
CA ILE A 328 -15.76 2.86 0.83
C ILE A 328 -15.78 1.79 -0.27
N LEU A 329 -15.29 0.58 0.02
CA LEU A 329 -15.34 -0.53 -0.92
C LEU A 329 -16.79 -0.90 -1.29
N GLU A 330 -17.68 -0.92 -0.30
CA GLU A 330 -19.08 -1.33 -0.48
C GLU A 330 -19.86 -0.30 -1.31
N ALA A 331 -19.65 1.00 -1.11
CA ALA A 331 -20.20 2.04 -1.97
C ALA A 331 -19.75 1.85 -3.44
N ILE A 332 -18.47 1.57 -3.67
CA ILE A 332 -17.92 1.30 -5.01
C ILE A 332 -18.55 0.04 -5.64
N ARG A 333 -18.77 -1.02 -4.85
CA ARG A 333 -19.38 -2.28 -5.32
C ARG A 333 -20.86 -2.13 -5.66
N ARG A 334 -21.61 -1.29 -4.92
CA ARG A 334 -23.03 -1.02 -5.20
C ARG A 334 -23.22 -0.27 -6.52
N GLU A 335 -22.37 0.70 -6.82
CA GLU A 335 -22.38 1.41 -8.12
C GLU A 335 -21.80 0.56 -9.26
N PHE A 336 -20.82 -0.30 -8.98
CA PHE A 336 -20.17 -1.18 -9.96
C PHE A 336 -20.28 -2.67 -9.56
N PRO A 337 -21.44 -3.32 -9.75
CA PRO A 337 -21.72 -4.69 -9.30
C PRO A 337 -21.02 -5.77 -10.15
N CYS A 338 -19.71 -5.62 -10.34
CA CYS A 338 -18.87 -6.56 -11.07
C CYS A 338 -18.73 -7.86 -10.29
N ARG A 339 -18.90 -9.00 -10.95
CA ARG A 339 -18.83 -10.34 -10.33
C ARG A 339 -17.49 -10.69 -9.67
N ARG A 340 -16.43 -9.91 -9.93
CA ARG A 340 -15.06 -10.18 -9.52
C ARG A 340 -14.35 -8.90 -9.04
N LEU A 341 -13.72 -9.02 -7.88
CA LEU A 341 -12.76 -8.07 -7.33
C LEU A 341 -11.36 -8.69 -7.39
N ARG A 342 -10.39 -7.94 -7.92
CA ARG A 342 -8.97 -8.26 -7.80
C ARG A 342 -8.30 -7.34 -6.80
N VAL A 343 -7.39 -7.89 -6.01
CA VAL A 343 -6.63 -7.14 -5.01
C VAL A 343 -5.19 -6.93 -5.46
N ALA A 344 -4.72 -5.69 -5.34
CA ALA A 344 -3.35 -5.28 -5.61
C ALA A 344 -2.66 -4.89 -4.29
N ASP A 345 -1.47 -5.45 -4.01
CA ASP A 345 -0.54 -4.87 -3.03
C ASP A 345 0.48 -3.97 -3.75
N ARG A 346 0.04 -3.32 -4.83
CA ARG A 346 0.86 -2.50 -5.71
C ARG A 346 0.07 -1.28 -6.15
N GLY A 347 0.72 -0.14 -6.31
CA GLY A 347 0.05 1.12 -6.62
C GLY A 347 1.06 2.22 -6.89
N LEU A 348 0.90 3.37 -6.24
CA LEU A 348 1.69 4.59 -6.51
C LEU A 348 3.21 4.32 -6.57
N ARG A 349 3.74 3.52 -5.65
CA ARG A 349 5.19 3.22 -5.57
C ARG A 349 5.68 2.40 -6.75
N GLU A 350 4.96 1.35 -7.14
CA GLU A 350 5.24 0.59 -8.34
C GLU A 350 5.09 1.45 -9.60
N GLY A 351 4.08 2.34 -9.64
CA GLY A 351 3.91 3.33 -10.71
C GLY A 351 5.11 4.26 -10.85
N MET A 352 5.61 4.81 -9.74
CA MET A 352 6.81 5.66 -9.72
C MET A 352 8.06 4.93 -10.23
N LEU A 353 8.26 3.67 -9.82
CA LEU A 353 9.36 2.84 -10.31
C LEU A 353 9.24 2.61 -11.83
N VAL A 354 8.04 2.31 -12.34
CA VAL A 354 7.79 2.12 -13.78
C VAL A 354 8.04 3.41 -14.56
N GLN A 355 7.51 4.55 -14.11
CA GLN A 355 7.72 5.84 -14.78
C GLN A 355 9.21 6.21 -14.84
N MET A 356 9.95 6.13 -13.72
CA MET A 356 11.38 6.44 -13.70
C MET A 356 12.19 5.50 -14.60
N MET A 357 11.94 4.19 -14.54
CA MET A 357 12.64 3.21 -15.39
C MET A 357 12.32 3.42 -16.88
N ARG A 358 11.08 3.80 -17.23
CA ARG A 358 10.72 4.16 -18.61
C ARG A 358 11.42 5.45 -19.07
N ALA A 359 11.45 6.48 -18.24
CA ALA A 359 12.12 7.74 -18.55
C ALA A 359 13.63 7.55 -18.78
N ASP A 360 14.28 6.74 -17.94
CA ASP A 360 15.70 6.39 -18.05
C ASP A 360 15.99 5.36 -19.17
N GLY A 361 14.97 4.94 -19.94
CA GLY A 361 15.12 4.06 -21.11
C GLY A 361 15.41 2.59 -20.81
N VAL A 362 15.20 2.13 -19.56
CA VAL A 362 15.54 0.78 -19.06
C VAL A 362 14.99 -0.35 -19.92
N TRP A 363 13.76 -0.20 -20.42
CA TRP A 363 13.09 -1.18 -21.29
C TRP A 363 13.15 -0.82 -22.78
N GLY A 364 13.95 0.18 -23.14
CA GLY A 364 13.98 0.80 -24.47
C GLY A 364 12.81 1.75 -24.70
N ARG A 365 12.99 2.72 -25.62
CA ARG A 365 11.91 3.64 -26.01
C ARG A 365 10.79 2.88 -26.76
N PRO A 366 9.51 3.26 -26.55
CA PRO A 366 8.43 2.82 -27.42
C PRO A 366 8.68 3.32 -28.86
N PRO A 367 8.36 2.55 -29.91
CA PRO A 367 8.32 3.07 -31.26
C PRO A 367 7.15 4.06 -31.35
N GLY A 368 7.46 5.38 -31.37
CA GLY A 368 6.45 6.44 -31.46
C GLY A 368 6.92 7.81 -30.94
N PHE A 369 7.72 7.86 -29.88
CA PHE A 369 8.27 9.13 -29.35
C PHE A 369 9.57 9.51 -30.07
N GLY A 370 9.43 9.87 -31.35
CA GLY A 370 10.50 10.37 -32.21
C GLY A 370 10.58 11.89 -32.22
N GLY A 371 11.51 12.44 -31.43
CA GLY A 371 12.14 13.77 -31.54
C GLY A 371 11.36 14.95 -32.16
N ALA A 372 10.97 15.90 -31.30
CA ALA A 372 11.07 17.31 -31.64
C ALA A 372 12.49 17.80 -31.24
N HIS A 373 13.28 18.22 -32.22
CA HIS A 373 14.59 18.84 -32.02
C HIS A 373 14.44 20.37 -31.95
N ALA A 374 15.39 20.99 -31.23
CA ALA A 374 15.86 22.38 -31.43
C ALA A 374 14.91 23.53 -31.01
N PRO A 375 15.45 24.73 -30.70
CA PRO A 375 16.87 25.13 -30.73
C PRO A 375 17.65 24.70 -29.47
#